data_AF-A0A2V9T5N3-F1
#
_entry.id   AF-A0A2V9T5N3-F1
#
_cell.length_a   1.000
_cell.length_b   1.000
_cell.length_c   1.000
_cell.angle_alpha   90.00
_cell.angle_beta   90.00
_cell.angle_gamma   90.00
#
_symmetry.space_group_name_H-M   'P 1'
#
loop_
_entity.id
_entity.type
_entity.pdbx_description
1 polymer ?
#
loop_
_entity_poly.entity_id
_entity_poly.type
_entity_poly.pdbx_seq_one_letter_code
_entity_poly.pdbx_strand_id
1 'polypeptide(L)' 'MLDTNWQELYKAALFELNPNKVVTRIDAARQAIAQRESRADITELEHRKLADASSILRTLSRVASSSDRAA' A
#
# COMPACT_ATOMS: atom_id res chain seq x y z
N MET A 1 -11.57 -4.83 17.76
CA MET A 1 -10.67 -5.21 16.67
C MET A 1 -10.66 -4.02 15.71
N LEU A 2 -9.53 -3.33 15.59
CA LEU A 2 -9.41 -2.22 14.64
C LEU A 2 -9.59 -2.81 13.25
N ASP A 3 -10.66 -2.45 12.56
CA ASP A 3 -10.70 -2.57 11.11
C ASP A 3 -9.57 -1.71 10.59
N THR A 4 -8.42 -2.35 10.33
CA THR A 4 -7.26 -1.70 9.73
C THR A 4 -7.73 -1.15 8.39
N ASN A 5 -8.00 0.16 8.34
CA ASN A 5 -8.52 0.80 7.14
C ASN A 5 -7.40 0.83 6.10
N TRP A 6 -7.36 -0.21 5.26
CA TRP A 6 -6.34 -0.37 4.21
C TRP A 6 -6.27 0.88 3.32
N GLN A 7 -7.36 1.63 3.17
CA GLN A 7 -7.40 2.87 2.40
C GLN A 7 -6.61 4.00 3.06
N GLU A 8 -6.63 4.10 4.40
CA GLU A 8 -5.85 5.10 5.12
C GLU A 8 -4.35 4.80 5.04
N LEU A 9 -3.97 3.54 5.19
CA LEU A 9 -2.57 3.12 5.05
C LEU A 9 -2.09 3.30 3.60
N TYR A 10 -2.94 2.98 2.63
CA TYR A 10 -2.66 3.25 1.22
C TYR A 10 -2.45 4.74 0.95
N LYS A 11 -3.34 5.61 1.44
CA LYS A 11 -3.17 7.07 1.32
C LYS A 11 -1.91 7.55 2.02
N ALA A 12 -1.62 7.05 3.22
CA ALA A 12 -0.41 7.40 3.95
C ALA A 12 0.85 7.00 3.17
N ALA A 13 0.86 5.86 2.49
CA ALA A 13 1.98 5.46 1.62
C ALA A 13 2.14 6.38 0.41
N LEU A 14 1.03 6.78 -0.24
CA LEU A 14 1.06 7.68 -1.40
C LEU A 14 1.56 9.09 -1.05
N PHE A 15 1.18 9.61 0.12
CA PHE A 15 1.49 10.97 0.55
C PHE A 15 2.69 11.04 1.51
N GLU A 16 3.42 9.95 1.71
CA GLU A 16 4.65 9.97 2.53
C GLU A 16 5.77 10.64 1.75
N LEU A 17 6.11 11.86 2.16
CA LEU A 17 7.19 12.65 1.57
C LEU A 17 8.56 12.30 2.16
N ASN A 18 8.60 11.58 3.29
CA ASN A 18 9.86 11.19 3.91
C ASN A 18 10.40 9.91 3.25
N PRO A 19 11.54 9.98 2.53
CA PRO A 19 12.09 8.81 1.82
C PRO A 19 12.49 7.68 2.78
N ASN A 20 12.85 8.00 4.02
CA ASN A 20 13.20 6.99 5.02
C ASN A 20 11.98 6.28 5.61
N LYS A 21 10.77 6.84 5.43
CA LYS A 21 9.51 6.27 5.93
C LYS A 21 8.64 5.69 4.82
N VAL A 22 8.85 6.09 3.56
CA VAL A 22 8.02 5.67 2.44
C VAL A 22 7.99 4.15 2.29
N VAL A 23 9.14 3.47 2.46
CA VAL A 23 9.22 2.00 2.40
C VAL A 23 8.38 1.36 3.50
N THR A 24 8.53 1.82 4.76
CA THR A 24 7.75 1.33 5.89
C THR A 24 6.24 1.55 5.71
N ARG A 25 5.85 2.70 5.13
CA ARG A 25 4.44 2.98 4.82
C ARG A 25 3.88 2.09 3.73
N ILE A 26 4.67 1.85 2.67
CA ILE A 26 4.30 0.92 1.59
C ILE A 26 4.09 -0.48 2.14
N ASP A 27 4.98 -0.97 3.00
CA ASP A 27 4.86 -2.32 3.57
C ASP A 27 3.64 -2.44 4.48
N ALA A 28 3.38 -1.44 5.31
CA ALA A 28 2.16 -1.40 6.14
C ALA A 28 0.88 -1.41 5.28
N ALA A 29 0.85 -0.65 4.18
CA ALA A 29 -0.27 -0.63 3.26
C ALA A 29 -0.47 -1.98 2.56
N ARG A 30 0.61 -2.63 2.11
CA ARG A 30 0.55 -3.97 1.50
C ARG A 30 0.03 -5.03 2.47
N GLN A 31 0.49 -5.01 3.72
CA GLN A 31 -0.01 -5.94 4.73
C GLN A 31 -1.50 -5.75 4.99
N ALA A 32 -1.96 -4.51 5.08
CA ALA A 32 -3.38 -4.22 5.27
C ALA A 32 -4.24 -4.63 4.07
N ILE A 33 -3.74 -4.44 2.84
CA ILE A 33 -4.40 -4.91 1.62
C ILE A 33 -4.49 -6.44 1.62
N ALA A 34 -3.39 -7.15 1.88
CA ALA A 34 -3.40 -8.62 1.94
C ALA A 34 -4.35 -9.16 3.03
N GLN A 35 -4.41 -8.48 4.18
CA GLN A 35 -5.38 -8.80 5.23
C GLN A 35 -6.82 -8.59 4.74
N ARG A 36 -7.11 -7.50 4.03
CA ARG A 36 -8.46 -7.26 3.49
C ARG A 36 -8.83 -8.26 2.39
N GLU A 37 -7.90 -8.61 1.50
CA GLU A 37 -8.09 -9.63 0.46
C GLU A 37 -8.40 -11.00 1.05
N SER A 38 -7.84 -11.32 2.23
CA SER A 38 -8.11 -12.59 2.91
C SER A 38 -9.50 -12.70 3.54
N ARG A 39 -10.26 -11.59 3.62
CA ARG A 39 -11.61 -11.60 4.21
C ARG A 39 -12.64 -12.10 3.20
N ALA A 40 -13.50 -13.01 3.65
CA ALA A 40 -14.53 -13.64 2.80
C ALA A 40 -15.68 -12.70 2.40
N ASP A 41 -15.83 -11.54 3.04
CA ASP A 41 -16.87 -10.55 2.77
C ASP A 41 -16.48 -9.52 1.69
N ILE A 42 -15.36 -9.73 1.00
CA ILE A 42 -14.90 -8.79 -0.02
C ILE A 42 -15.79 -8.83 -1.27
N THR A 43 -16.20 -7.64 -1.74
CA THR A 43 -16.94 -7.51 -2.99
C THR A 43 -16.00 -7.51 -4.19
N GLU A 44 -16.48 -7.91 -5.38
CA GLU A 44 -15.69 -7.84 -6.62
C GLU A 44 -15.18 -6.42 -6.94
N LEU A 45 -15.97 -5.39 -6.57
CA LEU A 45 -15.54 -4.00 -6.72
C LEU A 45 -14.37 -3.67 -5.77
N GLU A 46 -14.44 -4.15 -4.53
CA GLU A 46 -13.37 -3.94 -3.57
C GLU A 46 -12.11 -4.73 -3.95
N HIS A 47 -12.25 -5.97 -4.42
CA HIS A 47 -11.14 -6.78 -4.91
C HIS A 47 -10.37 -6.07 -6.03
N ARG A 48 -11.08 -5.46 -6.99
CA ARG A 48 -10.45 -4.62 -8.04
C ARG A 48 -9.70 -3.43 -7.46
N LYS A 49 -10.27 -2.72 -6.47
CA LYS A 49 -9.59 -1.60 -5.80
C LYS A 49 -8.32 -2.03 -5.08
N LEU A 50 -8.33 -3.21 -4.45
CA LEU A 50 -7.15 -3.77 -3.77
C LEU A 50 -6.06 -4.15 -4.78
N ALA A 51 -6.43 -4.78 -5.89
CA ALA A 51 -5.50 -5.12 -6.97
C ALA A 51 -4.84 -3.85 -7.57
N ASP A 52 -5.63 -2.81 -7.83
CA ASP A 52 -5.14 -1.52 -8.31
C ASP A 52 -4.18 -0.87 -7.30
N ALA A 53 -4.57 -0.82 -6.02
CA ALA A 53 -3.74 -0.27 -4.95
C ALA A 53 -2.41 -1.04 -4.80
N SER A 54 -2.44 -2.37 -4.84
CA SER A 54 -1.24 -3.22 -4.82
C SER A 54 -0.30 -2.94 -5.99
N SER A 55 -0.85 -2.76 -7.20
CA SER A 55 -0.07 -2.42 -8.40
C SER A 55 0.62 -1.06 -8.26
N ILE A 56 -0.09 -0.05 -7.75
CA ILE A 56 0.45 1.29 -7.50
C ILE A 56 1.55 1.24 -6.44
N LEU A 57 1.34 0.53 -5.32
CA LEU A 57 2.36 0.35 -4.28
C LEU A 57 3.60 -0.41 -4.77
N ARG A 58 3.46 -1.30 -5.75
CA ARG A 58 4.61 -1.95 -6.41
C ARG A 58 5.43 -0.97 -7.23
N THR A 59 4.76 -0.11 -7.97
CA THR A 59 5.41 0.96 -8.75
C THR A 59 6.09 1.97 -7.83
N LEU A 60 5.41 2.43 -6.78
CA LEU A 60 5.94 3.38 -5.81
C LEU A 60 7.19 2.84 -5.11
N SER A 61 7.17 1.58 -4.69
CA SER A 61 8.34 0.91 -4.10
C SER A 61 9.54 0.90 -5.05
N ARG A 62 9.31 0.61 -6.34
CA ARG A 62 10.38 0.62 -7.35
C ARG A 62 10.97 2.02 -7.53
N VAL A 63 10.13 3.06 -7.57
CA VAL A 63 10.58 4.46 -7.69
C VAL A 63 11.37 4.88 -6.46
N ALA A 64 10.86 4.59 -5.26
CA ALA A 64 11.55 4.88 -4.00
C ALA A 64 12.94 4.20 -3.93
N SER A 65 13.03 2.91 -4.30
CA SER A 65 14.31 2.20 -4.34
C SER A 65 15.25 2.68 -5.44
N SER A 66 14.73 3.21 -6.55
CA SER A 66 15.58 3.79 -7.61
C SER A 66 16.11 5.18 -7.24
N SER A 67 15.38 5.93 -6.42
CA SER A 67 15.80 7.26 -5.95
C SER A 67 17.00 7.18 -5.00
N ASP A 68 17.15 6.08 -4.26
CA ASP A 68 18.28 5.81 -3.36
C ASP A 68 19.60 5.54 -4.11
N ARG A 69 19.54 5.01 -5.35
CA ARG A 69 20.73 4.75 -6.18
C ARG A 69 21.28 5.98 -6.92
N ALA A 70 20.57 7.11 -6.88
CA ALA A 70 20.96 8.34 -7.58
C ALA A 70 21.55 9.41 -6.65
N ALA A 71 21.76 9.10 -5.37
CA ALA A 71 22.35 9.98 -4.36
C ALA A 71 23.83 9.67 -4.12
#